data_AF-A0A9P7EAS6-F1
#
_entry.id   AF-A0A9P7EAS6-F1
#
_cell.length_a   1.000
_cell.length_b   1.000
_cell.length_c   1.000
_cell.angle_alpha   90.00
_cell.angle_beta   90.00
_cell.angle_gamma   90.00
#
_symmetry.space_group_name_H-M   'P 1'
#
loop_
_entity.id
_entity.type
_entity.pdbx_description
1 polymer ?
#
loop_
_entity_poly.entity_id
_entity_poly.type
_entity_poly.pdbx_seq_one_letter_code
_entity_poly.pdbx_strand_id
1 'polypeptide(L)'
;DQDQANQQNEHYTSLRAKANQEGDAMAKCFQQSHEAYSRREGALAKELSEKGKKHERTMEALNAEASAWIFRENNSDCKPGELDLHGLYVKEAILYSDKAIKEARQRGDSQIRLIVGKGLHSDGHVAKIKPALEDLMKQHNLPVEVDPQNAGVLIVQLA
;
A
#
# COMPACT_ATOMS: atom_id res chain seq x y z
N ASP A 1 -16.21 11.87 -7.73
CA ASP A 1 -14.82 11.56 -7.35
C ASP A 1 -14.14 10.79 -8.46
N GLN A 2 -13.31 11.46 -9.26
CA GLN A 2 -12.43 10.80 -10.24
C GLN A 2 -11.44 9.84 -9.53
N ASP A 3 -11.08 10.13 -8.28
CA ASP A 3 -10.19 9.33 -7.42
C ASP A 3 -10.71 7.89 -7.18
N GLN A 4 -12.01 7.65 -7.36
CA GLN A 4 -12.61 6.31 -7.24
C GLN A 4 -12.60 5.51 -8.54
N ALA A 5 -12.46 6.18 -9.70
CA ALA A 5 -12.51 5.52 -11.00
C ALA A 5 -11.30 4.60 -11.22
N ASN A 6 -10.11 5.01 -10.76
CA ASN A 6 -8.88 4.23 -10.92
C ASN A 6 -8.89 2.95 -10.05
N GLN A 7 -9.54 2.96 -8.89
CA GLN A 7 -9.69 1.77 -8.05
C GLN A 7 -10.61 0.71 -8.67
N GLN A 8 -11.58 1.14 -9.48
CA GLN A 8 -12.50 0.26 -10.18
C GLN A 8 -11.97 -0.16 -11.56
N ASN A 9 -10.80 0.36 -11.96
CA ASN A 9 -10.21 0.04 -13.25
C ASN A 9 -9.94 -1.46 -13.36
N GLU A 10 -10.34 -2.07 -14.48
CA GLU A 10 -10.20 -3.51 -14.73
C GLU A 10 -8.75 -3.98 -14.68
N HIS A 11 -7.80 -3.15 -15.13
CA HIS A 11 -6.38 -3.49 -15.09
C HIS A 11 -5.88 -3.58 -13.64
N TYR A 12 -6.15 -2.54 -12.84
CA TYR A 12 -5.77 -2.51 -11.42
C TYR A 12 -6.41 -3.66 -10.63
N THR A 13 -7.73 -3.83 -10.78
CA THR A 13 -8.47 -4.88 -10.08
C THR A 13 -8.01 -6.28 -10.51
N SER A 14 -7.67 -6.48 -11.78
CA SER A 14 -7.09 -7.74 -12.28
C SER A 14 -5.73 -8.04 -11.64
N LEU A 15 -4.83 -7.04 -11.56
CA LEU A 15 -3.53 -7.20 -10.91
C LEU A 15 -3.69 -7.56 -9.42
N ARG A 16 -4.57 -6.85 -8.70
CA ARG A 16 -4.87 -7.14 -7.29
C ARG A 16 -5.49 -8.52 -7.10
N ALA A 17 -6.42 -8.91 -7.96
CA ALA A 17 -7.03 -10.25 -7.91
C ALA A 17 -5.99 -11.35 -8.10
N LYS A 18 -5.06 -11.20 -9.07
CA LYS A 18 -3.97 -12.15 -9.28
C LYS A 18 -3.01 -12.19 -8.09
N ALA A 19 -2.65 -11.02 -7.54
CA ALA A 19 -1.80 -10.95 -6.36
C ALA A 19 -2.44 -11.67 -5.17
N ASN A 20 -3.74 -11.50 -4.95
CA ASN A 20 -4.47 -12.19 -3.89
C ASN A 20 -4.48 -13.72 -4.10
N GLN A 21 -4.70 -14.19 -5.34
CA GLN A 21 -4.63 -15.62 -5.66
C GLN A 21 -3.24 -16.23 -5.37
N GLU A 22 -2.17 -15.52 -5.72
CA GLU A 22 -0.81 -15.92 -5.38
C GLU A 22 -0.57 -15.92 -3.87
N GLY A 23 -1.14 -14.96 -3.14
CA GLY A 23 -1.11 -14.91 -1.68
C GLY A 23 -1.82 -16.11 -1.01
N ASP A 24 -2.99 -16.50 -1.53
CA ASP A 24 -3.72 -17.69 -1.05
C ASP A 24 -2.91 -18.98 -1.32
N ALA A 25 -2.31 -19.09 -2.51
CA ALA A 25 -1.45 -20.21 -2.88
C ALA A 25 -0.18 -20.28 -2.00
N MET A 26 0.43 -19.12 -1.71
CA MET A 26 1.56 -18.98 -0.79
C MET A 26 1.19 -19.47 0.61
N ALA A 27 0.09 -18.95 1.19
CA ALA A 27 -0.38 -19.33 2.52
C ALA A 27 -0.62 -20.84 2.63
N LYS A 28 -1.27 -21.43 1.62
CA LYS A 28 -1.49 -22.87 1.54
C LYS A 28 -0.17 -23.66 1.49
N CYS A 29 0.80 -23.24 0.68
CA CYS A 29 2.09 -23.91 0.60
C CYS A 29 2.84 -23.88 1.95
N PHE A 30 2.83 -22.74 2.65
CA PHE A 30 3.49 -22.64 3.95
C PHE A 30 2.79 -23.45 5.04
N GLN A 31 1.46 -23.47 5.05
CA GLN A 31 0.72 -24.36 5.95
C GLN A 31 1.09 -25.82 5.72
N GLN A 32 1.05 -26.29 4.47
CA GLN A 32 1.39 -27.66 4.11
C GLN A 32 2.86 -28.00 4.41
N SER A 33 3.77 -27.03 4.22
CA SER A 33 5.19 -27.16 4.57
C SER A 33 5.36 -27.40 6.08
N HIS A 34 4.64 -26.64 6.91
CA HIS A 34 4.66 -26.78 8.37
C HIS A 34 4.08 -28.14 8.83
N GLU A 35 3.00 -28.60 8.20
CA GLU A 35 2.42 -29.91 8.46
C GLU A 35 3.36 -31.06 8.06
N ALA A 36 4.04 -30.96 6.91
CA ALA A 36 5.04 -31.94 6.47
C ALA A 36 6.25 -31.98 7.43
N TYR A 37 6.70 -30.82 7.89
CA TYR A 37 7.78 -30.73 8.88
C TYR A 37 7.40 -31.44 10.19
N SER A 38 6.17 -31.22 10.66
CA SER A 38 5.63 -31.86 11.88
C SER A 38 5.53 -33.39 11.75
N ARG A 39 5.31 -33.89 10.52
CA ARG A 39 5.34 -35.33 10.18
C ARG A 39 6.75 -35.89 9.94
N ARG A 40 7.80 -35.08 10.15
CA ARG A 40 9.21 -35.41 9.85
C ARG A 40 9.50 -35.68 8.37
N GLU A 41 8.64 -35.20 7.48
CA GLU A 41 8.78 -35.29 6.01
C GLU A 41 9.62 -34.11 5.49
N GLY A 42 10.90 -34.05 5.89
CA GLY A 42 11.75 -32.87 5.66
C GLY A 42 11.95 -32.47 4.19
N ALA A 43 12.05 -33.44 3.28
CA ALA A 43 12.18 -33.16 1.85
C ALA A 43 10.93 -32.48 1.28
N LEU A 44 9.75 -33.00 1.62
CA LEU A 44 8.46 -32.42 1.21
C LEU A 44 8.26 -31.02 1.83
N ALA A 45 8.60 -30.87 3.11
CA ALA A 45 8.53 -29.57 3.79
C ALA A 45 9.37 -28.51 3.06
N LYS A 46 10.60 -28.87 2.65
CA LYS A 46 11.49 -27.99 1.89
C LYS A 46 10.91 -27.64 0.52
N GLU A 47 10.41 -28.63 -0.23
CA GLU A 47 9.80 -28.40 -1.54
C GLU A 47 8.61 -27.42 -1.45
N LEU A 48 7.70 -27.65 -0.50
CA LEU A 48 6.54 -26.79 -0.27
C LEU A 48 6.94 -25.38 0.18
N SER A 49 8.00 -25.25 0.99
CA SER A 49 8.54 -23.95 1.40
C SER A 49 9.08 -23.16 0.20
N GLU A 50 9.88 -23.80 -0.68
CA GLU A 50 10.39 -23.17 -1.89
C GLU A 50 9.27 -22.80 -2.87
N LYS A 51 8.23 -23.63 -2.98
CA LYS A 51 7.03 -23.29 -3.74
C LYS A 51 6.28 -22.09 -3.15
N GLY A 52 6.13 -22.03 -1.82
CA GLY A 52 5.55 -20.89 -1.10
C GLY A 52 6.31 -19.59 -1.38
N LYS A 53 7.65 -19.61 -1.29
CA LYS A 53 8.51 -18.45 -1.64
C LYS A 53 8.39 -18.03 -3.10
N LYS A 54 8.10 -18.95 -4.03
CA LYS A 54 7.86 -18.60 -5.42
C LYS A 54 6.55 -17.81 -5.56
N HIS A 55 5.47 -18.29 -4.94
CA HIS A 55 4.19 -17.58 -4.92
C HIS A 55 4.31 -16.22 -4.22
N GLU A 56 5.07 -16.14 -3.11
CA GLU A 56 5.37 -14.87 -2.42
C GLU A 56 6.02 -13.84 -3.37
N ARG A 57 7.10 -14.22 -4.08
CA ARG A 57 7.76 -13.33 -5.04
C ARG A 57 6.83 -12.87 -6.16
N THR A 58 5.97 -13.76 -6.67
CA THR A 58 5.00 -13.41 -7.72
C THR A 58 3.91 -12.47 -7.20
N MET A 59 3.37 -12.74 -6.00
CA MET A 59 2.43 -11.87 -5.32
C MET A 59 3.02 -10.47 -5.10
N GLU A 60 4.25 -10.38 -4.60
CA GLU A 60 4.93 -9.09 -4.37
C GLU A 60 5.14 -8.32 -5.67
N ALA A 61 5.55 -8.99 -6.75
CA ALA A 61 5.71 -8.36 -8.06
C ALA A 61 4.39 -7.80 -8.61
N LEU A 62 3.30 -8.58 -8.52
CA LEU A 62 1.97 -8.14 -8.96
C LEU A 62 1.43 -6.98 -8.11
N ASN A 63 1.63 -7.01 -6.80
CA ASN A 63 1.27 -5.90 -5.92
C ASN A 63 2.10 -4.64 -6.24
N ALA A 64 3.39 -4.78 -6.48
CA ALA A 64 4.25 -3.67 -6.86
C ALA A 64 3.82 -3.04 -8.20
N GLU A 65 3.43 -3.87 -9.18
CA GLU A 65 2.89 -3.40 -10.46
C GLU A 65 1.55 -2.66 -10.27
N ALA A 66 0.61 -3.24 -9.52
CA ALA A 66 -0.68 -2.62 -9.24
C ALA A 66 -0.53 -1.27 -8.51
N SER A 67 0.35 -1.27 -7.50
CA SER A 67 0.70 -0.10 -6.69
C SER A 67 1.31 1.02 -7.55
N ALA A 68 2.29 0.69 -8.40
CA ALA A 68 2.94 1.66 -9.27
C ALA A 68 2.01 2.22 -10.35
N TRP A 69 1.07 1.39 -10.84
CA TRP A 69 0.06 1.82 -11.80
C TRP A 69 -0.91 2.81 -11.16
N ILE A 70 -1.59 2.44 -10.07
CA ILE A 70 -2.60 3.32 -9.45
C ILE A 70 -1.99 4.60 -8.89
N PHE A 71 -0.79 4.52 -8.32
CA PHE A 71 -0.08 5.71 -7.84
C PHE A 71 0.19 6.68 -8.99
N ARG A 72 0.61 6.19 -10.15
CA ARG A 72 0.86 7.04 -11.33
C ARG A 72 -0.43 7.67 -11.84
N GLU A 73 -1.48 6.88 -12.00
CA GLU A 73 -2.76 7.36 -12.55
C GLU A 73 -3.46 8.35 -11.60
N ASN A 74 -3.31 8.21 -10.28
CA ASN A 74 -3.88 9.18 -9.34
C ASN A 74 -3.06 10.48 -9.27
N ASN A 75 -1.74 10.40 -9.51
CA ASN A 75 -0.84 11.55 -9.37
C ASN A 75 -0.53 12.24 -10.71
N SER A 76 -1.11 11.82 -11.84
CA SER A 76 -0.92 12.46 -13.15
C SER A 76 -1.40 13.91 -13.18
N ASP A 77 -2.46 14.20 -12.43
CA ASP A 77 -3.15 15.51 -12.43
C ASP A 77 -3.12 16.19 -11.04
N CYS A 78 -2.31 15.66 -10.11
CA CYS A 78 -2.15 16.23 -8.77
C CYS A 78 -1.42 17.59 -8.82
N LYS A 79 -1.82 18.51 -7.94
CA LYS A 79 -1.16 19.82 -7.83
C LYS A 79 0.24 19.66 -7.22
N PRO A 80 1.17 20.60 -7.47
CA PRO A 80 2.45 20.63 -6.79
C PRO A 80 2.27 20.60 -5.26
N GLY A 81 2.96 19.66 -4.59
CA GLY A 81 2.87 19.48 -3.14
C GLY A 81 1.68 18.62 -2.68
N GLU A 82 0.86 18.09 -3.59
CA GLU A 82 -0.16 17.08 -3.31
C GLU A 82 0.32 15.69 -3.72
N LEU A 83 -0.08 14.68 -2.95
CA LEU A 83 0.24 13.29 -3.18
C LEU A 83 -0.99 12.42 -2.92
N ASP A 84 -1.52 11.80 -3.95
CA ASP A 84 -2.63 10.87 -3.84
C ASP A 84 -2.16 9.45 -3.54
N LEU A 85 -2.63 8.92 -2.42
CA LEU A 85 -2.32 7.58 -1.91
C LEU A 85 -3.55 6.67 -1.86
N HIS A 86 -4.64 7.10 -2.50
CA HIS A 86 -5.89 6.38 -2.51
C HIS A 86 -5.76 5.06 -3.28
N GLY A 87 -6.28 3.97 -2.70
CA GLY A 87 -6.24 2.64 -3.33
C GLY A 87 -4.90 1.92 -3.22
N LEU A 88 -3.93 2.52 -2.52
CA LEU A 88 -2.74 1.81 -2.08
C LEU A 88 -3.03 0.97 -0.84
N TYR A 89 -2.30 -0.11 -0.68
CA TYR A 89 -2.23 -0.80 0.60
C TYR A 89 -1.38 0.00 1.58
N VAL A 90 -1.59 -0.20 2.88
CA VAL A 90 -0.93 0.58 3.94
C VAL A 90 0.59 0.63 3.79
N LYS A 91 1.23 -0.51 3.52
CA LYS A 91 2.69 -0.59 3.33
C LYS A 91 3.17 0.23 2.12
N GLU A 92 2.39 0.22 1.04
CA GLU A 92 2.70 0.96 -0.18
C GLU A 92 2.52 2.47 0.07
N ALA A 93 1.43 2.88 0.72
CA ALA A 93 1.17 4.27 1.08
C ALA A 93 2.26 4.85 1.98
N ILE A 94 2.74 4.08 2.97
CA ILE A 94 3.88 4.47 3.82
C ILE A 94 5.14 4.67 2.97
N LEU A 95 5.44 3.72 2.07
CA LEU A 95 6.64 3.79 1.22
C LEU A 95 6.64 5.03 0.32
N TYR A 96 5.54 5.33 -0.37
CA TYR A 96 5.44 6.52 -1.20
C TYR A 96 5.45 7.80 -0.37
N SER A 97 4.80 7.81 0.79
CA SER A 97 4.80 8.98 1.69
C SER A 97 6.21 9.32 2.17
N ASP A 98 6.96 8.33 2.66
CA ASP A 98 8.33 8.54 3.16
C ASP A 98 9.25 9.07 2.04
N LYS A 99 9.13 8.50 0.82
CA LYS A 99 9.85 8.99 -0.35
C LYS A 99 9.47 10.44 -0.68
N ALA A 100 8.19 10.74 -0.76
CA ALA A 100 7.70 12.07 -1.12
C ALA A 100 8.08 13.13 -0.09
N ILE A 101 8.04 12.80 1.21
CA ILE A 101 8.49 13.67 2.30
C ILE A 101 9.98 13.99 2.17
N LYS A 102 10.82 12.99 1.90
CA LYS A 102 12.26 13.19 1.67
C LYS A 102 12.52 14.10 0.48
N GLU A 103 11.86 13.86 -0.64
CA GLU A 103 11.98 14.68 -1.85
C GLU A 103 11.49 16.11 -1.63
N ALA A 104 10.35 16.29 -0.94
CA ALA A 104 9.79 17.61 -0.62
C ALA A 104 10.73 18.42 0.28
N ARG A 105 11.30 17.80 1.32
CA ARG A 105 12.33 18.43 2.16
C ARG A 105 13.57 18.84 1.37
N GLN A 106 14.03 18.00 0.44
CA GLN A 106 15.17 18.31 -0.42
C GLN A 106 14.89 19.50 -1.37
N ARG A 107 13.65 19.64 -1.82
CA ARG A 107 13.20 20.81 -2.61
C ARG A 107 13.06 22.09 -1.78
N GLY A 108 13.02 21.97 -0.45
CA GLY A 108 12.75 23.09 0.45
C GLY A 108 11.26 23.40 0.63
N ASP A 109 10.38 22.43 0.33
CA ASP A 109 8.94 22.58 0.53
C ASP A 109 8.64 22.72 2.04
N SER A 110 7.76 23.66 2.40
CA SER A 110 7.36 23.86 3.80
C SER A 110 6.32 22.83 4.28
N GLN A 111 5.58 22.23 3.37
CA GLN A 111 4.53 21.26 3.66
C GLN A 111 4.25 20.34 2.47
N ILE A 112 3.62 19.20 2.75
CA ILE A 112 3.07 18.28 1.74
C ILE A 112 1.65 17.87 2.14
N ARG A 113 0.77 17.71 1.15
CA ARG A 113 -0.63 17.29 1.34
C ARG A 113 -0.79 15.85 0.86
N LEU A 114 -1.13 14.94 1.77
CA LEU A 114 -1.33 13.52 1.49
C LEU A 114 -2.83 13.22 1.41
N ILE A 115 -3.31 12.80 0.25
CA ILE A 115 -4.71 12.42 0.02
C ILE A 115 -4.83 10.92 0.31
N VAL A 116 -5.45 10.59 1.44
CA VAL A 116 -5.60 9.21 1.95
C VAL A 116 -6.99 8.62 1.68
N GLY A 117 -7.89 9.43 1.14
CA GLY A 117 -9.30 9.09 0.95
C GLY A 117 -10.13 9.22 2.22
N LYS A 118 -11.45 9.36 2.06
CA LYS A 118 -12.39 9.59 3.18
C LYS A 118 -12.79 8.32 3.94
N GLY A 119 -12.39 7.14 3.48
CA GLY A 119 -12.71 5.86 4.12
C GLY A 119 -14.17 5.42 4.02
N LEU A 120 -14.98 6.07 3.17
CA LEU A 120 -16.43 5.87 3.13
C LEU A 120 -16.86 4.48 2.59
N HIS A 121 -15.99 3.76 1.86
CA HIS A 121 -16.34 2.52 1.16
C HIS A 121 -15.23 1.45 1.17
N SER A 122 -14.26 1.52 2.10
CA SER A 122 -13.32 0.39 2.22
C SER A 122 -14.09 -0.87 2.62
N ASP A 123 -13.84 -2.00 1.95
CA ASP A 123 -14.40 -3.30 2.33
C ASP A 123 -13.99 -3.58 3.79
N GLY A 124 -14.95 -3.43 4.72
CA GLY A 124 -14.73 -3.48 6.16
C GLY A 124 -14.69 -2.14 6.93
N HIS A 125 -15.04 -0.98 6.35
CA HIS A 125 -15.23 0.32 7.04
C HIS A 125 -14.04 0.85 7.87
N VAL A 126 -12.81 0.37 7.63
CA VAL A 126 -11.62 0.91 8.32
C VAL A 126 -10.76 1.64 7.30
N ALA A 127 -10.66 2.96 7.43
CA ALA A 127 -9.63 3.75 6.75
C ALA A 127 -8.27 3.38 7.34
N LYS A 128 -7.59 2.35 6.80
CA LYS A 128 -6.33 1.85 7.37
C LYS A 128 -5.12 2.73 7.05
N ILE A 129 -5.17 3.50 5.96
CA ILE A 129 -4.05 4.35 5.53
C ILE A 129 -3.87 5.55 6.45
N LYS A 130 -4.96 6.27 6.76
CA LYS A 130 -4.93 7.47 7.62
C LYS A 130 -4.18 7.24 8.96
N PRO A 131 -4.58 6.29 9.83
CA PRO A 131 -3.89 6.08 11.10
C PRO A 131 -2.44 5.63 10.90
N ALA A 132 -2.16 4.84 9.86
CA ALA A 132 -0.79 4.40 9.58
C ALA A 132 0.13 5.56 9.17
N LEU A 133 -0.39 6.54 8.41
CA LEU A 133 0.37 7.75 8.07
C LEU A 133 0.49 8.70 9.25
N GLU A 134 -0.54 8.85 10.09
CA GLU A 134 -0.45 9.62 11.32
C GLU A 134 0.65 9.06 12.24
N ASP A 135 0.74 7.74 12.39
CA ASP A 135 1.80 7.09 13.16
C ASP A 135 3.17 7.26 12.51
N LEU A 136 3.27 7.19 11.17
CA LEU A 136 4.50 7.53 10.45
C LEU A 136 4.93 8.98 10.75
N MET A 137 4.03 9.95 10.67
CA MET A 137 4.39 11.36 10.94
C MET A 137 4.88 11.56 12.38
N LYS A 138 4.26 10.88 13.36
CA LYS A 138 4.76 10.88 14.75
C LYS A 138 6.19 10.33 14.83
N GLN A 139 6.50 9.23 14.14
CA GLN A 139 7.85 8.66 14.12
C GLN A 139 8.88 9.61 13.50
N HIS A 140 8.47 10.38 12.49
CA HIS A 140 9.32 11.40 11.86
C HIS A 140 9.33 12.74 12.61
N ASN A 141 8.61 12.84 13.73
CA ASN A 141 8.42 14.05 14.52
C ASN A 141 7.90 15.23 13.68
N LEU A 142 7.00 14.91 12.73
CA LEU A 142 6.39 15.85 11.81
C LEU A 142 4.98 16.25 12.28
N PRO A 143 4.67 17.55 12.38
CA PRO A 143 3.31 18.01 12.63
C PRO A 143 2.39 17.60 11.48
N VAL A 144 1.27 16.97 11.81
CA VAL A 144 0.23 16.58 10.85
C VAL A 144 -1.12 17.11 11.30
N GLU A 145 -1.84 17.71 10.36
CA GLU A 145 -3.18 18.23 10.55
C GLU A 145 -4.12 17.64 9.49
N VAL A 146 -5.38 17.42 9.85
CA VAL A 146 -6.39 17.02 8.88
C VAL A 146 -6.91 18.29 8.20
N ASP A 147 -7.05 18.27 6.88
CA ASP A 147 -7.60 19.42 6.17
C ASP A 147 -9.05 19.70 6.63
N PRO A 148 -9.36 20.95 7.05
CA PRO A 148 -10.68 21.29 7.60
C PRO A 148 -11.82 21.20 6.57
N GLN A 149 -11.50 21.26 5.27
CA GLN A 149 -12.46 21.16 4.18
C GLN A 149 -12.52 19.73 3.61
N ASN A 150 -11.51 18.89 3.87
CA ASN A 150 -11.48 17.52 3.39
C ASN A 150 -10.82 16.55 4.40
N ALA A 151 -11.66 15.80 5.12
CA ALA A 151 -11.21 14.81 6.11
C ALA A 151 -10.33 13.66 5.56
N GLY A 152 -10.28 13.51 4.24
CA GLY A 152 -9.42 12.56 3.52
C GLY A 152 -8.06 13.12 3.11
N VAL A 153 -7.69 14.33 3.56
CA VAL A 153 -6.39 14.96 3.28
C VAL A 153 -5.67 15.24 4.58
N LEU A 154 -4.40 14.83 4.64
CA LEU A 154 -3.47 15.15 5.72
C LEU A 154 -2.47 16.20 5.24
N ILE A 155 -2.34 17.28 5.99
CA ILE A 155 -1.35 18.34 5.75
C ILE A 155 -0.18 18.07 6.69
N VAL A 156 0.98 17.75 6.13
CA VAL A 156 2.20 17.46 6.89
C VAL A 156 3.14 18.65 6.75
N GLN A 157 3.49 19.28 7.88
CA GLN A 157 4.48 20.34 7.91
C GLN A 157 5.88 19.74 7.86
N LEU A 158 6.77 20.30 7.04
CA LEU A 158 8.13 19.77 6.79
C LEU A 158 9.24 20.61 7.43
N ALA A 159 8.88 21.78 7.96
CA ALA A 159 9.75 22.76 8.61
C ALA A 159 10.35 22.26 9.93
#